data_AF-A0A485CF41-F1
#
_entry.id   AF-A0A485CF41-F1
#
_cell.length_a   1.000
_cell.length_b   1.000
_cell.length_c   1.000
_cell.angle_alpha   90.00
_cell.angle_beta   90.00
_cell.angle_gamma   90.00
#
_symmetry.space_group_name_H-M   'P 1'
#
loop_
_entity.id
_entity.type
_entity.pdbx_description
1 polymer ?
#
loop_
_entity_poly.entity_id
_entity_poly.type
_entity_poly.pdbx_seq_one_letter_code
_entity_poly.pdbx_strand_id
1 'polypeptide(L)'
;MPTQRPVRHITSVLIVSIFLPIAMSLWLAHRQAHELFKQEMDSYSESVLERTRLVKQQARTALAEANGFHGVPCSPEHLQQIQKVSYIHQYIQSIFYLENTDRDCTMLRNSLSEKVPGSEYVTPAGYHVWLTSRHDLNTDDNMVAISRGKYMAMIDPDSLIDVLPHPRYPIYAAIISTRGQRVIASNHPLDPHIWQNTLHTFQPTLEVNGMVYRQQLLPPVGAILLTWAPTAPIDANLIHQLLFWLPVGLVLSGLATFIVLRIVRRLQSSHYRILDAIKEGRIHRTLSTDRRAKKRSGDRCRGAGSLAAAGRPLATAGYFYRSCRTSGRHPAVDRIHRAQRL
;
A
#
# COMPACT_ATOMS: atom_id res chain seq x y z
N MET A 1 -3.43 -14.81 52.25
CA MET A 1 -3.19 -14.35 50.86
C MET A 1 -4.12 -15.10 49.91
N PRO A 2 -5.20 -14.48 49.40
CA PRO A 2 -5.52 -14.69 47.98
C PRO A 2 -6.28 -13.49 47.36
N THR A 3 -5.58 -12.61 46.64
CA THR A 3 -6.20 -11.61 45.74
C THR A 3 -5.56 -11.60 44.34
N GLN A 4 -4.57 -12.46 44.08
CA GLN A 4 -3.81 -12.45 42.82
C GLN A 4 -4.60 -12.93 41.59
N ARG A 5 -5.56 -13.83 41.75
CA ARG A 5 -6.32 -14.39 40.62
C ARG A 5 -7.14 -13.34 39.84
N PRO A 6 -7.99 -12.49 40.46
CA PRO A 6 -8.77 -11.50 39.71
C PRO A 6 -7.90 -10.41 39.09
N VAL A 7 -6.81 -10.01 39.74
CA VAL A 7 -5.89 -8.98 39.22
C VAL A 7 -5.21 -9.46 37.93
N ARG A 8 -4.84 -10.74 37.85
CA ARG A 8 -4.21 -11.34 36.65
C ARG A 8 -5.12 -11.34 35.42
N HIS A 9 -6.42 -11.55 35.60
CA HIS A 9 -7.37 -11.51 34.49
C HIS A 9 -7.61 -10.09 33.99
N ILE A 10 -7.67 -9.11 34.91
CA ILE A 10 -7.87 -7.69 34.56
C ILE A 10 -6.65 -7.17 33.79
N THR A 11 -5.43 -7.48 34.22
CA THR A 11 -4.21 -7.06 33.51
C THR A 11 -4.10 -7.72 32.14
N SER A 12 -4.45 -9.00 32.01
CA SER A 12 -4.45 -9.69 30.72
C SER A 12 -5.44 -9.07 29.73
N VAL A 13 -6.67 -8.76 30.14
CA VAL A 13 -7.67 -8.11 29.27
C VAL A 13 -7.21 -6.70 28.86
N LEU A 14 -6.60 -5.95 29.77
CA LEU A 14 -6.08 -4.61 29.47
C LEU A 14 -4.93 -4.65 28.46
N ILE A 15 -4.00 -5.60 28.62
CA ILE A 15 -2.85 -5.78 27.71
C ILE A 15 -3.35 -6.15 26.32
N VAL A 16 -4.21 -7.17 26.21
CA VAL A 16 -4.75 -7.60 24.90
C VAL A 16 -5.53 -6.47 24.23
N SER A 17 -6.29 -5.69 25.00
CA SER A 17 -7.04 -4.53 24.50
C SER A 17 -6.17 -3.42 23.90
N ILE A 18 -4.89 -3.31 24.29
CA ILE A 18 -3.96 -2.30 23.79
C ILE A 18 -3.13 -2.87 22.63
N PHE A 19 -2.66 -4.12 22.74
CA PHE A 19 -1.80 -4.71 21.72
C PHE A 19 -2.57 -5.15 20.47
N LEU A 20 -3.81 -5.64 20.61
CA LEU A 20 -4.60 -6.13 19.48
C LEU A 20 -4.89 -5.04 18.43
N PRO A 21 -5.35 -3.82 18.78
CA PRO A 21 -5.60 -2.77 17.80
C PRO A 21 -4.31 -2.29 17.12
N ILE A 22 -3.19 -2.23 17.84
CA ILE A 22 -1.89 -1.82 17.30
C ILE A 22 -1.40 -2.86 16.28
N ALA A 23 -1.43 -4.15 16.64
CA ALA A 23 -1.01 -5.22 15.74
C ALA A 23 -1.90 -5.28 14.48
N MET A 24 -3.22 -5.13 14.64
CA MET A 24 -4.17 -5.09 13.53
C MET A 24 -3.91 -3.88 12.61
N SER A 25 -3.61 -2.73 13.20
CA SER A 25 -3.29 -1.49 12.47
C SER A 25 -2.01 -1.63 11.65
N LEU A 26 -0.95 -2.21 12.22
CA LEU A 26 0.30 -2.48 11.52
C LEU A 26 0.10 -3.50 10.40
N TRP A 27 -0.65 -4.56 10.66
CA TRP A 27 -0.98 -5.58 9.67
C TRP A 27 -1.75 -4.99 8.48
N LEU A 28 -2.73 -4.12 8.75
CA LEU A 28 -3.53 -3.49 7.71
C LEU A 28 -2.70 -2.51 6.87
N ALA A 29 -1.83 -1.71 7.52
CA ALA A 29 -0.91 -0.81 6.83
C ALA A 29 0.02 -1.57 5.88
N HIS A 30 0.62 -2.67 6.37
CA HIS A 30 1.50 -3.51 5.57
C HIS A 30 0.76 -4.15 4.39
N ARG A 31 -0.44 -4.70 4.63
CA ARG A 31 -1.28 -5.27 3.55
C ARG A 31 -1.63 -4.22 2.49
N GLN A 32 -1.99 -3.01 2.91
CA GLN A 32 -2.33 -1.92 1.98
C GLN A 32 -1.13 -1.50 1.12
N ALA A 33 0.08 -1.47 1.67
CA ALA A 33 1.30 -1.15 0.94
C ALA A 33 1.57 -2.14 -0.21
N HIS A 34 1.42 -3.44 0.07
CA HIS A 34 1.61 -4.49 -0.93
C HIS A 34 0.59 -4.42 -2.07
N GLU A 35 -0.69 -4.15 -1.76
CA GLU A 35 -1.72 -4.03 -2.80
C GLU A 35 -1.50 -2.80 -3.68
N LEU A 36 -1.11 -1.66 -3.11
CA LEU A 36 -0.80 -0.45 -3.87
C LEU A 36 0.40 -0.64 -4.80
N PHE A 37 1.44 -1.34 -4.33
CA PHE A 37 2.61 -1.66 -5.14
C PHE A 37 2.24 -2.54 -6.35
N LYS A 38 1.44 -3.60 -6.13
CA LYS A 38 0.96 -4.46 -7.23
C LYS A 38 0.12 -3.69 -8.24
N GLN A 39 -0.77 -2.83 -7.75
CA GLN A 39 -1.62 -1.99 -8.59
C GLN A 39 -0.80 -1.02 -9.45
N GLU A 40 0.27 -0.44 -8.91
CA GLU A 40 1.18 0.43 -9.68
C GLU A 40 1.87 -0.35 -10.81
N MET A 41 2.39 -1.56 -10.51
CA MET A 41 3.00 -2.43 -11.53
C MET A 41 2.00 -2.84 -12.62
N ASP A 42 0.75 -3.11 -12.25
CA ASP A 42 -0.34 -3.39 -13.20
C ASP A 42 -0.60 -2.18 -14.10
N SER A 43 -0.78 -1.01 -13.50
CA SER A 43 -1.04 0.23 -14.24
C SER A 43 0.08 0.57 -15.22
N TYR A 44 1.34 0.34 -14.83
CA TYR A 44 2.49 0.50 -15.72
C TYR A 44 2.42 -0.49 -16.89
N SER A 45 2.16 -1.77 -16.60
CA SER A 45 2.12 -2.83 -17.62
C SER A 45 0.95 -2.64 -18.60
N GLU A 46 -0.20 -2.16 -18.12
CA GLU A 46 -1.34 -1.74 -18.96
C GLU A 46 -0.99 -0.57 -19.86
N SER A 47 -0.27 0.43 -19.33
CA SER A 47 0.19 1.59 -20.10
C SER A 47 1.14 1.17 -21.23
N VAL A 48 2.09 0.27 -20.94
CA VAL A 48 3.01 -0.31 -21.94
C VAL A 48 2.24 -1.09 -23.00
N LEU A 49 1.25 -1.89 -22.59
CA LEU A 49 0.42 -2.65 -23.51
C LEU A 49 -0.35 -1.72 -24.46
N GLU A 50 -0.92 -0.64 -23.94
CA GLU A 50 -1.66 0.32 -24.76
C GLU A 50 -0.74 1.12 -25.69
N ARG A 51 0.41 1.57 -25.19
CA ARG A 51 1.47 2.17 -26.01
C ARG A 51 1.87 1.25 -27.16
N THR A 52 2.06 -0.03 -26.88
CA THR A 52 2.40 -1.05 -27.89
C THR A 52 1.30 -1.21 -28.94
N ARG A 53 0.01 -1.16 -28.54
CA ARG A 53 -1.10 -1.18 -29.50
C ARG A 53 -1.07 0.03 -30.42
N LEU A 54 -0.83 1.22 -29.87
CA LEU A 54 -0.73 2.46 -30.64
C LEU A 54 0.44 2.42 -31.62
N VAL A 55 1.64 2.03 -31.17
CA VAL A 55 2.82 1.90 -32.04
C VAL A 55 2.55 0.91 -33.17
N LYS A 56 1.97 -0.26 -32.86
CA LYS A 56 1.60 -1.25 -33.87
C LYS A 56 0.60 -0.69 -34.89
N GLN A 57 -0.45 0.00 -34.43
CA GLN A 57 -1.44 0.59 -35.33
C GLN A 57 -0.81 1.65 -36.22
N GLN A 58 0.02 2.52 -35.65
CA GLN A 58 0.70 3.58 -36.37
C GLN A 58 1.65 3.04 -37.44
N ALA A 59 2.44 2.00 -37.12
CA ALA A 59 3.29 1.32 -38.09
C ALA A 59 2.49 0.74 -39.26
N ARG A 60 1.32 0.15 -38.98
CA ARG A 60 0.44 -0.39 -40.02
C ARG A 60 -0.12 0.70 -40.93
N THR A 61 -0.56 1.82 -40.35
CA THR A 61 -1.07 2.97 -41.10
C THR A 61 0.02 3.57 -41.98
N ALA A 62 1.20 3.83 -41.43
CA ALA A 62 2.32 4.38 -42.18
C ALA A 62 2.76 3.51 -43.34
N LEU A 63 2.89 2.20 -43.12
CA LEU A 63 3.22 1.26 -44.18
C LEU A 63 2.12 1.19 -45.23
N ALA A 64 0.85 1.31 -44.85
CA ALA A 64 -0.25 1.37 -45.81
C ALA A 64 -0.22 2.66 -46.65
N GLU A 65 0.06 3.81 -46.03
CA GLU A 65 0.21 5.10 -46.73
C GLU A 65 1.42 5.11 -47.67
N ALA A 66 2.55 4.54 -47.25
CA ALA A 66 3.73 4.40 -48.11
C ALA A 66 3.46 3.46 -49.29
N ASN A 67 2.83 2.30 -49.07
CA ASN A 67 2.45 1.38 -50.14
C ASN A 67 1.36 1.92 -51.07
N GLY A 68 0.63 2.97 -50.67
CA GLY A 68 -0.40 3.62 -51.49
C GLY A 68 0.16 4.57 -52.55
N PHE A 69 1.48 4.79 -52.60
CA PHE A 69 2.10 5.64 -53.61
C PHE A 69 2.09 4.97 -55.00
N HIS A 70 1.47 5.63 -55.97
CA HIS A 70 1.38 5.21 -57.36
C HIS A 70 2.19 6.17 -58.25
N GLY A 71 3.51 6.06 -58.23
CA GLY A 71 4.40 6.89 -59.03
C GLY A 71 5.71 6.17 -59.32
N VAL A 72 6.67 6.88 -59.93
CA VAL A 72 8.00 6.32 -60.20
C VAL A 72 8.75 6.17 -58.87
N PRO A 73 9.21 4.97 -58.48
CA PRO A 73 10.05 4.79 -57.30
C PRO A 73 11.28 5.70 -57.38
N CYS A 74 11.72 6.23 -56.24
CA CYS A 74 12.88 7.12 -56.10
C CYS A 74 12.78 8.49 -56.80
N SER A 75 11.63 8.85 -57.35
CA SER A 75 11.35 10.21 -57.81
C SER A 75 11.31 11.22 -56.65
N PRO A 76 11.54 12.53 -56.89
CA PRO A 76 11.42 13.56 -55.86
C PRO A 76 10.07 13.51 -55.12
N GLU A 77 8.98 13.19 -55.83
CA GLU A 77 7.64 13.04 -55.27
C GLU A 77 7.56 11.85 -54.29
N HIS A 78 8.21 10.73 -54.63
CA HIS A 78 8.31 9.57 -53.75
C HIS A 78 9.09 9.88 -52.48
N LEU A 79 10.22 10.57 -52.60
CA LEU A 79 11.05 10.97 -51.45
C LEU A 79 10.27 11.89 -50.49
N GLN A 80 9.56 12.88 -51.02
CA GLN A 80 8.72 13.78 -50.23
C GLN A 80 7.58 13.03 -49.52
N GLN A 81 6.94 12.07 -50.20
CA GLN A 81 5.90 11.26 -49.59
C GLN A 81 6.43 10.43 -48.42
N ILE A 82 7.59 9.78 -48.57
CA ILE A 82 8.20 8.98 -47.50
C ILE A 82 8.63 9.84 -46.31
N GLN A 83 9.23 11.02 -46.59
CA GLN A 83 9.57 11.98 -45.54
C GLN A 83 8.33 12.46 -44.79
N LYS A 84 7.24 12.78 -45.50
CA LYS A 84 5.97 13.18 -44.91
C LYS A 84 5.40 12.09 -44.00
N VAL A 85 5.33 10.84 -44.47
CA VAL A 85 4.80 9.72 -43.68
C VAL A 85 5.66 9.50 -42.42
N SER A 86 6.98 9.56 -42.54
CA SER A 86 7.89 9.43 -41.38
C SER A 86 7.70 10.58 -40.38
N TYR A 87 7.48 11.81 -40.86
CA TYR A 87 7.28 12.99 -40.01
C TYR A 87 5.93 12.99 -39.25
N ILE A 88 4.85 12.55 -39.89
CA ILE A 88 3.51 12.53 -39.28
C ILE A 88 3.42 11.47 -38.18
N HIS A 89 4.22 10.41 -38.28
CA HIS A 89 4.15 9.26 -37.39
C HIS A 89 5.30 9.24 -36.36
N GLN A 90 5.08 9.86 -35.19
CA GLN A 90 6.04 9.97 -34.07
C GLN A 90 6.80 8.70 -33.61
N TYR A 91 6.24 7.48 -33.73
CA TYR A 91 6.90 6.23 -33.30
C TYR A 91 7.70 5.55 -34.41
N ILE A 92 7.70 6.13 -35.60
CA ILE A 92 8.40 5.61 -36.76
C ILE A 92 9.63 6.47 -36.94
N GLN A 93 10.79 5.86 -36.74
CA GLN A 93 12.06 6.56 -36.83
C GLN A 93 12.45 6.80 -38.29
N SER A 94 12.17 5.84 -39.17
CA SER A 94 12.43 5.96 -40.60
C SER A 94 11.69 4.89 -41.41
N ILE A 95 11.47 5.17 -42.70
CA ILE A 95 10.87 4.24 -43.65
C ILE A 95 11.85 4.04 -44.82
N PHE A 96 12.07 2.77 -45.17
CA PHE A 96 12.98 2.34 -46.23
C PHE A 96 12.23 1.63 -47.35
N TYR A 97 12.78 1.70 -48.55
CA TYR A 97 12.26 1.02 -49.74
C TYR A 97 13.08 -0.26 -50.00
N LEU A 98 12.41 -1.41 -50.07
CA LEU A 98 13.05 -2.73 -50.13
C LEU A 98 13.33 -3.23 -51.55
N GLU A 99 12.69 -2.65 -52.58
CA GLU A 99 12.82 -3.16 -53.94
C GLU A 99 14.10 -2.63 -54.60
N ASN A 100 14.83 -3.53 -55.28
CA ASN A 100 16.13 -3.27 -55.85
C ASN A 100 15.99 -2.46 -57.16
N THR A 101 15.86 -1.14 -57.04
CA THR A 101 15.94 -0.23 -58.19
C THR A 101 17.29 0.49 -58.20
N ASP A 102 17.95 0.39 -59.36
CA ASP A 102 19.22 0.98 -59.74
C ASP A 102 19.50 2.31 -59.05
N ARG A 103 20.65 2.39 -58.34
CA ARG A 103 21.45 3.54 -57.85
C ARG A 103 20.78 4.81 -57.27
N ASP A 104 19.52 5.12 -57.51
CA ASP A 104 18.90 6.42 -57.26
C ASP A 104 18.22 6.53 -55.87
N CYS A 105 17.80 5.42 -55.26
CA CYS A 105 17.28 5.40 -53.87
C CYS A 105 18.36 5.28 -52.79
N THR A 106 19.62 5.63 -53.07
CA THR A 106 20.73 5.38 -52.12
C THR A 106 20.55 6.09 -50.77
N MET A 107 19.82 7.21 -50.75
CA MET A 107 19.46 7.93 -49.50
C MET A 107 18.40 7.21 -48.65
N LEU A 108 17.60 6.34 -49.26
CA LEU A 108 16.55 5.55 -48.60
C LEU A 108 16.95 4.07 -48.46
N ARG A 109 18.22 3.76 -48.74
CA ARG A 109 18.78 2.43 -48.60
C ARG A 109 19.66 2.41 -47.36
N ASN A 110 19.37 1.50 -46.45
CA ASN A 110 20.30 1.09 -45.42
C ASN A 110 20.73 -0.36 -45.67
N SER A 111 21.83 -0.79 -45.07
CA SER A 111 22.27 -2.19 -45.02
C SER A 111 21.19 -3.14 -44.49
N LEU A 112 20.20 -2.62 -43.75
CA LEU A 112 19.05 -3.41 -43.28
C LEU A 112 18.06 -3.79 -44.38
N SER A 113 18.00 -3.04 -45.48
CA SER A 113 17.11 -3.36 -46.60
C SER A 113 17.54 -4.66 -47.30
N GLU A 114 18.80 -5.08 -47.12
CA GLU A 114 19.33 -6.37 -47.55
C GLU A 114 18.84 -7.54 -46.67
N LYS A 115 18.44 -7.26 -45.43
CA LYS A 115 18.00 -8.27 -44.46
C LYS A 115 16.52 -8.62 -44.63
N VAL A 116 16.16 -9.32 -45.71
CA VAL A 116 14.95 -10.16 -45.77
C VAL A 116 15.18 -11.35 -46.71
N PRO A 117 15.78 -12.45 -46.23
CA PRO A 117 15.00 -13.70 -46.14
C PRO A 117 15.21 -14.46 -44.82
N GLY A 118 14.11 -14.99 -44.26
CA GLY A 118 14.05 -15.68 -42.96
C GLY A 118 13.58 -14.81 -41.78
N SER A 119 12.79 -13.77 -42.05
CA SER A 119 12.24 -12.82 -41.06
C SER A 119 11.88 -13.53 -39.76
N GLU A 120 12.45 -13.08 -38.64
CA GLU A 120 12.37 -13.72 -37.32
C GLU A 120 10.92 -14.04 -36.94
N TYR A 121 9.98 -13.21 -37.41
CA TYR A 121 8.56 -13.44 -37.26
C TYR A 121 7.72 -12.89 -38.43
N VAL A 122 6.74 -13.67 -38.88
CA VAL A 122 5.68 -13.20 -39.79
C VAL A 122 4.36 -13.18 -39.03
N THR A 123 3.72 -12.01 -38.97
CA THR A 123 2.40 -11.86 -38.35
C THR A 123 1.32 -12.55 -39.20
N PRO A 124 0.19 -12.99 -38.60
CA PRO A 124 -0.95 -13.51 -39.38
C PRO A 124 -1.52 -12.52 -40.41
N ALA A 125 -1.22 -11.22 -40.26
CA ALA A 125 -1.63 -10.17 -41.18
C ALA A 125 -0.62 -9.91 -42.31
N GLY A 126 0.42 -10.75 -42.46
CA GLY A 126 1.40 -10.68 -43.56
C GLY A 126 2.50 -9.63 -43.39
N TYR A 127 2.70 -9.10 -42.18
CA TYR A 127 3.86 -8.24 -41.87
C TYR A 127 5.05 -9.09 -41.46
N HIS A 128 6.22 -8.77 -41.99
CA HIS A 128 7.50 -9.35 -41.59
C HIS A 128 8.12 -8.49 -40.50
N VAL A 129 8.60 -9.10 -39.42
CA VAL A 129 9.18 -8.42 -38.26
C VAL A 129 10.51 -9.06 -37.92
N TRP A 130 11.53 -8.24 -37.64
CA TRP A 130 12.82 -8.70 -37.17
C TRP A 130 13.49 -7.69 -36.26
N LEU A 131 14.30 -8.21 -35.34
CA LEU A 131 15.16 -7.40 -34.50
C LEU A 131 16.47 -7.11 -35.25
N THR A 132 16.84 -5.84 -35.29
CA THR A 132 18.14 -5.43 -35.84
C THR A 132 19.21 -5.60 -34.78
N SER A 133 20.43 -5.95 -35.20
CA SER A 133 21.58 -6.05 -34.29
C SER A 133 22.42 -4.77 -34.34
N ARG A 134 23.23 -4.53 -33.30
CA ARG A 134 24.22 -3.44 -33.25
C ARG A 134 25.13 -3.37 -34.50
N HIS A 135 25.43 -4.53 -35.10
CA HIS A 135 26.27 -4.62 -36.30
C HIS A 135 25.54 -4.19 -37.58
N ASP A 136 24.22 -4.30 -37.61
CA ASP A 136 23.43 -4.05 -38.82
C ASP A 136 23.23 -2.54 -39.07
N LEU A 137 23.37 -1.73 -38.00
CA LEU A 137 23.04 -0.30 -37.95
C LEU A 137 24.22 0.64 -37.68
N ASN A 138 25.40 0.11 -37.34
CA ASN A 138 26.55 0.90 -36.86
C ASN A 138 26.17 1.88 -35.72
N THR A 139 25.15 1.51 -34.94
CA THR A 139 24.57 2.25 -33.81
C THR A 139 24.33 1.23 -32.70
N ASP A 140 24.45 1.67 -31.44
CA ASP A 140 24.41 0.79 -30.27
C ASP A 140 22.99 0.35 -29.86
N ASP A 141 21.97 0.89 -30.54
CA ASP A 141 20.55 0.72 -30.23
C ASP A 141 19.93 -0.46 -30.99
N ASN A 142 19.11 -1.24 -30.27
CA ASN A 142 18.30 -2.29 -30.87
C ASN A 142 17.07 -1.66 -31.50
N MET A 143 16.79 -1.97 -32.77
CA MET A 143 15.60 -1.46 -33.46
C MET A 143 14.71 -2.62 -33.90
N VAL A 144 13.42 -2.33 -34.03
CA VAL A 144 12.45 -3.26 -34.59
C VAL A 144 12.14 -2.81 -36.01
N ALA A 145 12.46 -3.66 -36.97
CA ALA A 145 12.09 -3.46 -38.36
C ALA A 145 10.80 -4.22 -38.66
N ILE A 146 9.84 -3.53 -39.29
CA ILE A 146 8.57 -4.11 -39.74
C ILE A 146 8.39 -3.79 -41.21
N SER A 147 8.22 -4.80 -42.06
CA SER A 147 7.93 -4.59 -43.48
C SER A 147 6.60 -5.17 -43.93
N ARG A 148 6.05 -4.52 -44.96
CA ARG A 148 4.91 -5.01 -45.74
C ARG A 148 5.03 -4.48 -47.17
N GLY A 149 4.92 -5.37 -48.15
CA GLY A 149 5.05 -4.98 -49.55
C GLY A 149 6.44 -4.46 -49.86
N LYS A 150 6.53 -3.25 -50.42
CA LYS A 150 7.80 -2.66 -50.89
C LYS A 150 8.51 -1.79 -49.85
N TYR A 151 7.92 -1.62 -48.67
CA TYR A 151 8.42 -0.70 -47.64
C TYR A 151 8.66 -1.38 -46.30
N MET A 152 9.60 -0.82 -45.55
CA MET A 152 9.96 -1.20 -44.19
C MET A 152 9.93 0.02 -43.29
N ALA A 153 9.32 -0.09 -42.12
CA ALA A 153 9.33 0.91 -41.07
C ALA A 153 10.26 0.46 -39.94
N MET A 154 11.09 1.38 -39.45
CA MET A 154 11.95 1.20 -38.29
C MET A 154 11.34 1.86 -37.06
N ILE A 155 11.31 1.11 -35.97
CA ILE A 155 10.70 1.51 -34.70
C ILE A 155 11.74 1.35 -33.60
N ASP A 156 11.85 2.35 -32.75
CA ASP A 156 12.61 2.27 -31.52
C ASP A 156 11.76 1.52 -30.47
N PRO A 157 12.18 0.32 -30.03
CA PRO A 157 11.43 -0.46 -29.07
C PRO A 157 11.45 0.14 -27.66
N ASP A 158 12.40 1.00 -27.30
CA ASP A 158 12.42 1.64 -25.98
C ASP A 158 11.25 2.61 -25.82
N SER A 159 10.75 3.18 -26.93
CA SER A 159 9.51 3.99 -26.95
C SER A 159 8.25 3.24 -26.50
N LEU A 160 8.30 1.90 -26.44
CA LEU A 160 7.22 1.04 -25.94
C LEU A 160 7.15 1.01 -24.41
N ILE A 161 8.30 1.05 -23.74
CA ILE A 161 8.42 0.99 -22.28
C ILE A 161 8.59 2.36 -21.63
N ASP A 162 8.88 3.39 -22.42
CA ASP A 162 8.86 4.79 -22.00
C ASP A 162 7.41 5.30 -21.88
N VAL A 163 6.75 4.88 -20.80
CA VAL A 163 5.41 5.34 -20.42
C VAL A 163 5.50 6.24 -19.20
N LEU A 164 5.08 7.50 -19.38
CA LEU A 164 4.77 8.41 -18.28
C LEU A 164 3.39 8.02 -17.72
N PRO A 165 3.21 7.93 -16.39
CA PRO A 165 3.72 8.91 -15.43
C PRO A 165 4.75 8.34 -14.44
N HIS A 166 5.61 9.23 -13.92
CA HIS A 166 6.58 9.00 -12.85
C HIS A 166 6.03 8.04 -11.77
N PRO A 167 6.40 6.75 -11.81
CA PRO A 167 5.87 5.80 -10.85
C PRO A 167 6.38 6.18 -9.46
N ARG A 168 5.54 5.98 -8.43
CA ARG A 168 5.95 6.22 -7.02
C ARG A 168 7.15 5.37 -6.59
N TYR A 169 7.40 4.29 -7.34
CA TYR A 169 8.46 3.33 -7.13
C TYR A 169 9.31 3.23 -8.41
N PRO A 170 10.62 2.97 -8.32
CA PRO A 170 11.41 2.66 -9.51
C PRO A 170 10.92 1.32 -10.09
N ILE A 171 10.17 1.38 -11.19
CA ILE A 171 9.71 0.21 -11.94
C ILE A 171 10.62 0.05 -13.16
N TYR A 172 11.28 -1.09 -13.22
CA TYR A 172 12.10 -1.50 -14.34
C TYR A 172 11.29 -2.42 -15.25
N ALA A 173 11.60 -2.39 -16.53
CA ALA A 173 10.87 -3.10 -17.56
C ALA A 173 11.79 -3.55 -18.70
N ALA A 174 11.51 -4.75 -19.20
CA ALA A 174 12.11 -5.30 -20.40
C ALA A 174 11.06 -6.02 -21.24
N ILE A 175 11.15 -5.88 -22.55
CA ILE A 175 10.34 -6.65 -23.50
C ILE A 175 11.21 -7.76 -24.04
N ILE A 176 10.72 -9.00 -23.98
CA ILE A 176 11.48 -10.18 -24.37
C ILE A 176 10.70 -10.99 -25.42
N SER A 177 11.37 -11.34 -26.51
CA SER A 177 10.79 -12.17 -27.56
C SER A 177 10.50 -13.58 -27.06
N THR A 178 9.28 -14.09 -27.32
CA THR A 178 8.88 -15.45 -26.92
C THR A 178 9.59 -16.57 -27.70
N ARG A 179 10.02 -16.30 -28.93
CA ARG A 179 10.57 -17.32 -29.85
C ARG A 179 12.10 -17.34 -29.92
N GLY A 180 12.76 -16.28 -29.46
CA GLY A 180 14.22 -16.16 -29.47
C GLY A 180 14.85 -15.86 -28.11
N GLN A 181 14.03 -15.61 -27.07
CA GLN A 181 14.49 -15.17 -25.74
C GLN A 181 15.45 -13.99 -25.78
N ARG A 182 15.35 -13.14 -26.81
CA ARG A 182 16.15 -11.92 -26.97
C ARG A 182 15.43 -10.75 -26.33
N VAL A 183 16.20 -9.90 -25.66
CA VAL A 183 15.71 -8.63 -25.13
C VAL A 183 15.50 -7.67 -26.31
N ILE A 184 14.27 -7.18 -26.44
CA ILE A 184 13.83 -6.25 -27.48
C ILE A 184 14.06 -4.81 -27.02
N ALA A 185 13.63 -4.48 -25.80
CA ALA A 185 13.81 -3.19 -25.15
C ALA A 185 14.04 -3.41 -23.65
N SER A 186 14.78 -2.52 -23.01
CA SER A 186 15.03 -2.59 -21.56
C SER A 186 15.42 -1.23 -21.00
N ASN A 187 14.68 -0.74 -20.00
CA ASN A 187 15.02 0.54 -19.35
C ASN A 187 16.11 0.39 -18.28
N HIS A 188 16.42 -0.84 -17.89
CA HIS A 188 17.45 -1.20 -16.92
C HIS A 188 18.08 -2.54 -17.32
N PRO A 189 19.38 -2.77 -17.07
CA PRO A 189 19.99 -4.07 -17.34
C PRO A 189 19.26 -5.19 -16.59
N LEU A 190 18.87 -6.23 -17.33
CA LEU A 190 18.33 -7.47 -16.79
C LEU A 190 19.48 -8.45 -16.52
N ASP A 191 19.55 -8.98 -15.30
CA ASP A 191 20.55 -9.99 -14.94
C ASP A 191 20.33 -11.28 -15.77
N PRO A 192 21.29 -11.66 -16.64
CA PRO A 192 21.16 -12.84 -17.48
C PRO A 192 20.97 -14.14 -16.69
N HIS A 193 21.53 -14.23 -15.47
CA HIS A 193 21.40 -15.43 -14.64
C HIS A 193 19.98 -15.61 -14.11
N ILE A 194 19.33 -14.51 -13.70
CA ILE A 194 17.93 -14.54 -13.24
C ILE A 194 16.99 -14.88 -14.41
N TRP A 195 17.26 -14.33 -15.59
CA TRP A 195 16.50 -14.66 -16.79
C TRP A 195 16.57 -16.15 -17.13
N GLN A 196 17.78 -16.68 -17.29
CA GLN A 196 18.00 -18.06 -17.75
C GLN A 196 17.54 -19.09 -16.71
N ASN A 197 17.76 -18.85 -15.41
CA ASN A 197 17.48 -19.86 -14.39
C ASN A 197 16.05 -19.82 -13.87
N THR A 198 15.40 -18.65 -13.84
CA THR A 198 14.16 -18.47 -13.07
C THR A 198 13.01 -17.89 -13.88
N LEU A 199 13.28 -16.99 -14.83
CA LEU A 199 12.23 -16.28 -15.58
C LEU A 199 11.96 -16.85 -16.98
N HIS A 200 12.76 -17.82 -17.46
CA HIS A 200 12.59 -18.46 -18.77
C HIS A 200 11.23 -19.16 -18.92
N THR A 201 10.63 -19.60 -17.82
CA THR A 201 9.29 -20.17 -17.78
C THR A 201 8.29 -19.06 -17.43
N PHE A 202 7.19 -18.98 -18.18
CA PHE A 202 6.17 -17.96 -17.94
C PHE A 202 5.56 -18.14 -16.54
N GLN A 203 5.76 -17.13 -15.69
CA GLN A 203 5.19 -17.07 -14.35
C GLN A 203 4.61 -15.68 -14.11
N PRO A 204 3.32 -15.55 -13.73
CA PRO A 204 2.67 -14.25 -13.59
C PRO A 204 3.37 -13.32 -12.60
N THR A 205 3.86 -13.84 -11.47
CA THR A 205 4.55 -13.08 -10.44
C THR A 205 5.54 -13.97 -9.71
N LEU A 206 6.74 -13.45 -9.47
CA LEU A 206 7.83 -14.14 -8.80
C LEU A 206 8.60 -13.16 -7.93
N GLU A 207 8.99 -13.55 -6.71
CA GLU A 207 9.84 -12.74 -5.85
C GLU A 207 11.20 -13.43 -5.66
N VAL A 208 12.29 -12.74 -6.00
CA VAL A 208 13.66 -13.24 -5.86
C VAL A 208 14.54 -12.12 -5.34
N ASN A 209 15.32 -12.39 -4.29
CA ASN A 209 16.31 -11.46 -3.72
C ASN A 209 15.75 -10.06 -3.39
N GLY A 210 14.50 -9.97 -2.90
CA GLY A 210 13.86 -8.68 -2.59
C GLY A 210 13.44 -7.87 -3.82
N MET A 211 13.35 -8.51 -4.98
CA MET A 211 12.80 -7.94 -6.22
C MET A 211 11.55 -8.72 -6.59
N VAL A 212 10.45 -8.01 -6.87
CA VAL A 212 9.24 -8.63 -7.41
C VAL A 212 9.30 -8.50 -8.93
N TYR A 213 9.30 -9.64 -9.61
CA TYR A 213 9.20 -9.78 -11.05
C TYR A 213 7.76 -10.11 -11.43
N ARG A 214 7.26 -9.47 -12.49
CA ARG A 214 5.96 -9.73 -13.06
C ARG A 214 6.08 -9.95 -14.55
N GLN A 215 5.44 -11.00 -15.05
CA GLN A 215 5.42 -11.28 -16.48
C GLN A 215 4.01 -11.09 -17.03
N GLN A 216 3.91 -10.32 -18.10
CA GLN A 216 2.67 -10.09 -18.82
C GLN A 216 2.87 -10.37 -20.29
N LEU A 217 1.93 -11.10 -20.90
CA LEU A 217 1.97 -11.28 -22.35
C LEU A 217 1.65 -9.95 -23.05
N LEU A 218 2.38 -9.68 -24.14
CA LEU A 218 2.11 -8.61 -25.10
C LEU A 218 1.59 -9.22 -26.41
N PRO A 219 0.29 -9.55 -26.50
CA PRO A 219 -0.33 -10.07 -27.73
C PRO A 219 -0.08 -9.24 -29.00
N PRO A 220 -0.01 -7.89 -28.94
CA PRO A 220 0.22 -7.10 -30.16
C PRO A 220 1.49 -7.48 -30.92
N VAL A 221 2.56 -7.85 -30.21
CA VAL A 221 3.90 -8.12 -30.77
C VAL A 221 4.39 -9.56 -30.52
N GLY A 222 3.64 -10.38 -29.80
CA GLY A 222 4.04 -11.77 -29.50
C GLY A 222 5.25 -11.85 -28.56
N ALA A 223 5.37 -10.88 -27.65
CA ALA A 223 6.46 -10.79 -26.68
C ALA A 223 5.94 -10.96 -25.24
N ILE A 224 6.86 -11.07 -24.29
CA ILE A 224 6.57 -11.00 -22.85
C ILE A 224 7.14 -9.67 -22.35
N LEU A 225 6.32 -8.89 -21.65
CA LEU A 225 6.77 -7.78 -20.84
C LEU A 225 7.13 -8.31 -19.46
N LEU A 226 8.39 -8.12 -19.09
CA LEU A 226 8.91 -8.40 -17.76
C LEU A 226 9.05 -7.06 -17.04
N THR A 227 8.35 -6.88 -15.94
CA THR A 227 8.54 -5.72 -15.05
C THR A 227 9.10 -6.17 -13.72
N TRP A 228 10.00 -5.38 -13.14
CA TRP A 228 10.55 -5.67 -11.83
C TRP A 228 10.78 -4.40 -11.02
N ALA A 229 10.61 -4.52 -9.70
CA ALA A 229 10.84 -3.43 -8.78
C ALA A 229 11.33 -3.96 -7.42
N PRO A 230 12.19 -3.20 -6.72
CA PRO A 230 12.65 -3.56 -5.39
C PRO A 230 11.50 -3.48 -4.39
N THR A 231 11.48 -4.39 -3.43
CA THR A 231 10.55 -4.35 -2.29
C THR A 231 11.00 -3.32 -1.23
N ALA A 232 12.27 -2.94 -1.22
CA ALA A 232 12.85 -1.98 -0.25
C ALA A 232 12.11 -0.61 -0.11
N PRO A 233 11.62 0.05 -1.16
CA PRO A 233 10.84 1.28 -1.00
C PRO A 233 9.44 1.08 -0.38
N ILE A 234 8.95 -0.15 -0.24
CA ILE A 234 7.77 -0.48 0.58
C ILE A 234 8.09 -0.20 2.06
N ASP A 235 9.32 -0.50 2.49
CA ASP A 235 9.76 -0.33 3.88
C ASP A 235 10.17 1.12 4.21
N ALA A 236 10.73 1.86 3.25
CA ALA A 236 11.13 3.25 3.48
C ALA A 236 9.91 4.18 3.73
N ASN A 237 8.75 3.86 3.15
CA ASN A 237 7.51 4.60 3.34
C ASN A 237 6.63 4.05 4.48
N LEU A 238 7.12 3.03 5.21
CA LEU A 238 6.45 2.41 6.34
C LEU A 238 6.17 3.43 7.44
N ILE A 239 7.04 4.43 7.64
CA ILE A 239 6.84 5.48 8.65
C ILE A 239 5.64 6.37 8.29
N HIS A 240 5.45 6.73 7.02
CA HIS A 240 4.29 7.53 6.61
C HIS A 240 2.98 6.76 6.73
N GLN A 241 2.99 5.46 6.40
CA GLN A 241 1.82 4.60 6.60
C GLN A 241 1.55 4.33 8.09
N LEU A 242 2.59 4.13 8.91
CA LEU A 242 2.44 4.04 10.36
C LEU A 242 1.86 5.33 10.92
N LEU A 243 2.33 6.51 10.48
CA LEU A 243 1.88 7.79 11.00
C LEU A 243 0.37 8.01 10.78
N PHE A 244 -0.19 7.50 9.69
CA PHE A 244 -1.62 7.56 9.41
C PHE A 244 -2.43 6.59 10.28
N TRP A 245 -1.91 5.37 10.50
CA TRP A 245 -2.64 4.28 11.16
C TRP A 245 -2.45 4.23 12.70
N LEU A 246 -1.32 4.71 13.21
CA LEU A 246 -1.01 4.78 14.65
C LEU A 246 -2.03 5.59 15.47
N PRO A 247 -2.53 6.77 15.05
CA PRO A 247 -3.57 7.47 15.82
C PRO A 247 -4.88 6.68 15.87
N VAL A 248 -5.22 5.93 14.82
CA VAL A 248 -6.41 5.06 14.78
C VAL A 248 -6.28 3.94 15.81
N GLY A 249 -5.12 3.27 15.86
CA GLY A 249 -4.82 2.26 16.87
C GLY A 249 -4.86 2.82 18.30
N LEU A 250 -4.40 4.05 18.50
CA LEU A 250 -4.37 4.72 19.81
C LEU A 250 -5.78 5.08 20.29
N VAL A 251 -6.64 5.59 19.40
CA VAL A 251 -8.06 5.88 19.70
C VAL A 251 -8.81 4.59 20.04
N LEU A 252 -8.63 3.51 19.26
CA LEU A 252 -9.27 2.22 19.52
C LEU A 252 -8.82 1.62 20.86
N SER A 253 -7.53 1.69 21.16
CA SER A 253 -6.97 1.21 22.44
C SER A 253 -7.49 2.02 23.63
N GLY A 254 -7.60 3.35 23.49
CA GLY A 254 -8.17 4.23 24.49
C GLY A 254 -9.65 3.93 24.76
N LEU A 255 -10.44 3.72 23.69
CA LEU A 255 -11.86 3.40 23.79
C LEU A 255 -12.07 2.05 24.49
N ALA A 256 -11.31 1.03 24.11
CA ALA A 256 -11.41 -0.30 24.69
C ALA A 256 -10.97 -0.32 26.17
N THR A 257 -9.89 0.40 26.51
CA THR A 257 -9.46 0.59 27.91
C THR A 257 -10.52 1.31 28.73
N PHE A 258 -11.15 2.35 28.19
CA PHE A 258 -12.24 3.08 28.85
C PHE A 258 -13.45 2.17 29.12
N ILE A 259 -13.84 1.33 28.15
CA ILE A 259 -14.94 0.38 28.31
C ILE A 259 -14.63 -0.66 29.39
N VAL A 260 -13.44 -1.26 29.37
CA VAL A 260 -13.00 -2.23 30.40
C VAL A 260 -13.00 -1.60 31.79
N LEU A 261 -12.42 -0.39 31.92
CA LEU A 261 -12.43 0.34 33.19
C LEU A 261 -13.84 0.65 33.67
N ARG A 262 -14.75 1.02 32.76
CA ARG A 262 -16.16 1.29 33.12
C ARG A 262 -16.88 0.03 33.62
N ILE A 263 -16.63 -1.12 32.99
CA ILE A 263 -17.20 -2.42 33.39
C ILE A 263 -16.65 -2.86 34.74
N VAL A 264 -15.33 -2.80 34.93
CA VAL A 264 -14.69 -3.14 36.20
C VAL A 264 -15.18 -2.23 37.33
N ARG A 265 -15.23 -0.91 37.12
CA ARG A 265 -15.78 0.03 38.11
C ARG A 265 -17.23 -0.29 38.47
N ARG A 266 -18.06 -0.67 37.49
CA ARG A 266 -19.47 -1.10 37.73
C ARG A 266 -19.56 -2.36 38.58
N LEU A 267 -18.71 -3.36 38.31
CA LEU A 267 -18.73 -4.63 39.02
C LEU A 267 -18.12 -4.53 40.43
N GLN A 268 -17.03 -3.77 40.59
CA GLN A 268 -16.38 -3.58 41.89
C GLN A 268 -17.24 -2.78 42.88
N SER A 269 -18.05 -1.80 42.43
CA SER A 269 -18.87 -1.00 43.35
C SER A 269 -20.00 -1.81 44.02
N SER A 270 -20.38 -2.96 43.46
CA SER A 270 -21.39 -3.88 44.02
C SER A 270 -20.76 -5.03 44.81
N HIS A 271 -19.74 -5.68 44.24
CA HIS A 271 -19.24 -6.96 44.76
C HIS A 271 -18.37 -6.83 46.02
N TYR A 272 -17.62 -5.73 46.17
CA TYR A 272 -16.76 -5.54 47.35
C TYR A 272 -17.54 -5.17 48.62
N ARG A 273 -18.71 -4.51 48.49
CA ARG A 273 -19.52 -4.10 49.66
C ARG A 273 -20.17 -5.27 50.39
N ILE A 274 -20.47 -6.37 49.69
CA ILE A 274 -21.16 -7.54 50.26
C ILE A 274 -20.16 -8.51 50.90
N LEU A 275 -18.97 -8.69 50.30
CA LEU A 275 -17.93 -9.56 50.84
C LEU A 275 -17.26 -8.98 52.10
N ASP A 276 -17.13 -7.65 52.20
CA ASP A 276 -16.64 -7.00 53.43
C ASP A 276 -17.66 -7.13 54.57
N ALA A 277 -18.96 -6.96 54.29
CA ALA A 277 -20.02 -7.11 55.29
C ALA A 277 -20.11 -8.54 55.86
N ILE A 278 -19.75 -9.57 55.07
CA ILE A 278 -19.72 -10.97 55.52
C ILE A 278 -18.42 -11.30 56.25
N LYS A 279 -17.27 -10.76 55.83
CA LYS A 279 -15.98 -10.98 56.49
C LYS A 279 -15.85 -10.27 57.84
N GLU A 280 -16.48 -9.11 58.02
CA GLU A 280 -16.48 -8.40 59.30
C GLU A 280 -17.42 -9.03 60.35
N GLY A 281 -18.17 -10.09 60.02
CA GLY A 281 -18.94 -10.85 61.01
C GLY A 281 -19.99 -10.04 61.79
N ARG A 282 -20.41 -8.87 61.31
CA ARG A 282 -21.42 -8.03 61.99
C ARG A 282 -22.83 -8.44 61.61
N ILE A 283 -23.21 -9.66 61.98
CA ILE A 283 -24.62 -10.00 62.22
C ILE A 283 -24.77 -10.17 63.73
N HIS A 284 -24.80 -9.06 64.46
CA HIS A 284 -25.18 -9.09 65.88
C HIS A 284 -26.70 -9.24 65.97
N ARG A 285 -27.14 -10.43 66.35
CA ARG A 285 -28.53 -10.72 66.72
C ARG A 285 -28.78 -10.11 68.11
N THR A 286 -29.24 -8.86 68.17
CA THR A 286 -29.64 -8.27 69.46
C THR A 286 -31.00 -8.83 69.88
N LEU A 287 -30.97 -9.83 70.77
CA LEU A 287 -32.13 -10.20 71.59
C LEU A 287 -32.39 -9.07 72.59
N SER A 288 -33.40 -8.24 72.33
CA SER A 288 -33.93 -7.30 73.32
C SER A 288 -34.82 -8.06 74.31
N THR A 289 -34.34 -8.28 75.53
CA THR A 289 -35.17 -8.62 76.68
C THR A 289 -35.77 -7.34 77.23
N ASP A 290 -37.05 -7.10 76.96
CA ASP A 290 -37.78 -5.93 77.42
C ASP A 290 -38.12 -6.05 78.92
N ARG A 291 -37.53 -5.19 79.75
CA ARG A 291 -37.81 -5.07 81.18
C ARG A 291 -39.02 -4.14 81.38
N ARG A 292 -40.16 -4.76 81.69
CA ARG A 292 -41.14 -4.37 82.72
C ARG A 292 -41.28 -2.84 82.98
N ALA A 293 -42.11 -2.17 82.18
CA ALA A 293 -42.60 -0.82 82.46
C ALA A 293 -43.63 -0.84 83.60
N LYS A 294 -43.34 -0.13 84.70
CA LYS A 294 -44.28 0.25 85.76
C LYS A 294 -44.99 1.52 85.29
N LYS A 295 -46.28 1.46 85.00
CA LYS A 295 -47.12 2.66 84.80
C LYS A 295 -48.24 2.68 85.84
N ARG A 296 -48.33 3.82 86.52
CA ARG A 296 -49.34 4.16 87.51
C ARG A 296 -50.65 4.49 86.78
N SER A 297 -51.73 3.89 87.29
CA SER A 297 -53.14 4.30 87.16
C SER A 297 -53.83 4.15 85.80
N GLY A 298 -54.89 3.35 85.81
CA GLY A 298 -56.11 3.59 85.02
C GLY A 298 -56.23 2.83 83.70
N ASP A 299 -57.11 1.82 83.73
CA ASP A 299 -57.91 1.25 82.64
C ASP A 299 -57.28 0.86 81.29
N ARG A 300 -57.23 -0.48 81.10
CA ARG A 300 -57.83 -1.25 79.98
C ARG A 300 -57.68 -0.67 78.55
N CYS A 301 -56.80 -1.29 77.74
CA CYS A 301 -57.16 -2.05 76.51
C CYS A 301 -55.94 -2.34 75.60
N ARG A 302 -56.14 -3.39 74.79
CA ARG A 302 -55.23 -4.10 73.88
C ARG A 302 -54.60 -3.24 72.78
N GLY A 303 -53.47 -3.73 72.24
CA GLY A 303 -53.08 -3.48 70.85
C GLY A 303 -51.58 -3.50 70.63
N ALA A 304 -51.07 -4.57 69.99
CA ALA A 304 -49.70 -4.65 69.49
C ALA A 304 -49.56 -3.89 68.16
N GLY A 305 -48.46 -3.17 68.00
CA GLY A 305 -48.03 -2.58 66.73
C GLY A 305 -46.55 -2.23 66.81
N SER A 306 -45.74 -2.87 65.98
CA SER A 306 -44.32 -2.57 65.79
C SER A 306 -44.15 -1.87 64.44
N LEU A 307 -43.28 -0.87 64.38
CA LEU A 307 -42.58 -0.51 63.14
C LEU A 307 -41.29 0.26 63.42
N ALA A 308 -40.25 -0.17 62.70
CA ALA A 308 -38.86 0.23 62.83
C ALA A 308 -38.56 1.58 62.16
N ALA A 309 -37.60 2.31 62.73
CA ALA A 309 -36.97 3.47 62.09
C ALA A 309 -35.45 3.31 62.07
N ALA A 310 -34.85 3.54 60.90
CA ALA A 310 -33.42 3.53 60.68
C ALA A 310 -32.78 4.83 61.21
N GLY A 311 -31.70 4.70 61.99
CA GLY A 311 -30.96 5.85 62.54
C GLY A 311 -29.46 5.69 62.36
N ARG A 312 -28.86 6.61 61.59
CA ARG A 312 -27.44 7.00 61.67
C ARG A 312 -27.04 7.29 63.14
N PRO A 313 -25.73 7.30 63.46
CA PRO A 313 -25.29 8.23 64.48
C PRO A 313 -24.10 9.10 64.06
N LEU A 314 -24.14 10.29 64.63
CA LEU A 314 -23.13 11.33 64.72
C LEU A 314 -22.72 11.39 66.20
N ALA A 315 -21.46 11.77 66.47
CA ALA A 315 -20.91 12.28 67.75
C ALA A 315 -20.59 11.21 68.84
N THR A 316 -19.59 11.30 69.74
CA THR A 316 -18.77 12.43 70.25
C THR A 316 -17.66 11.94 71.22
N ALA A 317 -16.80 12.88 71.66
CA ALA A 317 -15.92 12.92 72.87
C ALA A 317 -14.42 12.66 72.59
N GLY A 318 -13.43 13.50 72.95
CA GLY A 318 -13.33 14.75 73.73
C GLY A 318 -12.14 14.64 74.70
N TYR A 319 -11.18 15.59 74.76
CA TYR A 319 -10.37 15.93 75.96
C TYR A 319 -9.38 17.12 75.73
N PHE A 320 -9.47 18.12 76.64
CA PHE A 320 -8.46 19.04 77.25
C PHE A 320 -7.61 20.11 76.49
N TYR A 321 -7.82 21.39 76.91
CA TYR A 321 -6.89 22.50 77.26
C TYR A 321 -5.59 22.70 76.42
N ARG A 322 -5.15 23.88 75.94
CA ARG A 322 -5.08 25.24 76.52
C ARG A 322 -4.47 26.25 75.49
N SER A 323 -4.79 27.54 75.65
CA SER A 323 -3.96 28.75 75.35
C SER A 323 -3.82 29.33 73.93
N CYS A 324 -4.50 30.47 73.72
CA CYS A 324 -3.99 31.82 73.33
C CYS A 324 -2.98 31.95 72.15
N ARG A 325 -3.04 32.93 71.23
CA ARG A 325 -3.83 34.16 71.03
C ARG A 325 -3.42 34.74 69.65
N THR A 326 -4.35 35.42 68.97
CA THR A 326 -4.18 36.62 68.09
C THR A 326 -3.21 36.56 66.90
N SER A 327 -3.71 36.58 65.66
CA SER A 327 -4.09 37.78 64.85
C SER A 327 -2.90 38.45 64.15
N GLY A 328 -2.91 38.43 62.81
CA GLY A 328 -2.06 39.28 61.97
C GLY A 328 -2.36 39.11 60.48
N ARG A 329 -2.70 40.23 59.82
CA ARG A 329 -3.18 40.40 58.44
C ARG A 329 -2.13 40.13 57.34
N HIS A 330 -2.63 39.77 56.14
CA HIS A 330 -2.27 40.13 54.73
C HIS A 330 -0.83 40.54 54.33
N PRO A 331 -0.50 40.57 53.02
CA PRO A 331 -0.80 39.69 51.88
C PRO A 331 0.50 39.34 51.09
N ALA A 332 0.34 38.90 49.84
CA ALA A 332 1.28 39.05 48.70
C ALA A 332 2.12 37.83 48.28
N VAL A 333 1.95 37.47 46.99
CA VAL A 333 3.00 37.13 46.00
C VAL A 333 3.66 35.75 46.23
N ASP A 334 3.65 34.80 45.29
CA ASP A 334 4.23 34.98 43.97
C ASP A 334 3.77 33.93 42.94
N ARG A 335 3.78 34.37 41.69
CA ARG A 335 3.49 33.63 40.46
C ARG A 335 4.81 33.61 39.67
N ILE A 336 5.03 32.50 38.96
CA ILE A 336 5.66 32.48 37.63
C ILE A 336 7.20 32.47 37.50
N HIS A 337 7.62 31.41 36.82
CA HIS A 337 8.75 31.20 35.90
C HIS A 337 10.19 31.51 36.32
N ARG A 338 10.93 30.42 36.53
CA ARG A 338 12.37 30.33 36.26
C ARG A 338 12.59 29.93 34.79
N ALA A 339 13.63 30.54 34.22
CA ALA A 339 14.11 30.51 32.85
C ALA A 339 14.82 29.22 32.42
N GLN A 340 14.79 28.98 31.10
CA GLN A 340 15.78 28.31 30.24
C GLN A 340 15.40 28.77 28.81
N ARG A 341 16.13 29.65 28.09
CA ARG A 341 17.44 29.48 27.42
C ARG A 341 17.61 28.11 26.77
N LEU A 342 17.19 27.97 25.52
CA LEU A 342 18.04 28.02 24.32
C LEU A 342 17.16 28.11 23.06
#